data_AF-A0AAV1ZA04-F1
#
_entry.id   AF-A0AAV1ZA04-F1
#
_cell.length_a   1.000
_cell.length_b   1.000
_cell.length_c   1.000
_cell.angle_alpha   90.00
_cell.angle_beta   90.00
_cell.angle_gamma   90.00
#
_symmetry.space_group_name_H-M   'P 1'
#
loop_
_entity.id
_entity.type
_entity.pdbx_description
1 polymer ?
#
loop_
_entity_poly.entity_id
_entity_poly.type
_entity_poly.pdbx_seq_one_letter_code
_entity_poly.pdbx_strand_id
1 'polypeptide(L)'
;MHVKSSRESFGFSMNRQCDILSGLMAEARPITIDEACSLRYLLFGNLKKTFTSGWTEQSFHFRSVPPYGFFQKRPGPCGVLAAVQAFVIYELLYGPSRIKADSGIIKLTQNEKRDALARALTSILWQAGDGTNALVAIRSRRIVLNAPPTTDILEPDGILEYV
;
A
#
# COMPACT_ATOMS: atom_id res chain seq x y z
N MET A 1 37.11 12.89 10.80
CA MET A 1 35.82 12.20 10.97
C MET A 1 34.78 13.21 11.46
N HIS A 2 33.87 13.64 10.60
CA HIS A 2 32.61 14.25 11.01
C HIS A 2 31.61 14.12 9.86
N VAL A 3 30.75 13.11 9.93
CA VAL A 3 29.61 12.95 9.02
C VAL A 3 28.45 13.73 9.63
N LYS A 4 28.04 14.81 8.98
CA LYS A 4 26.79 15.51 9.31
C LYS A 4 25.63 14.62 8.85
N SER A 5 24.92 14.04 9.82
CA SER A 5 23.64 13.36 9.61
C SER A 5 22.56 14.42 9.35
N SER A 6 22.19 14.60 8.09
CA SER A 6 21.04 15.43 7.71
C SER A 6 19.79 14.57 7.82
N ARG A 7 18.99 14.81 8.87
CA ARG A 7 17.65 14.25 9.01
C ARG A 7 16.71 14.97 8.04
N GLU A 8 16.51 14.39 6.86
CA GLU A 8 15.40 14.77 6.01
C GLU A 8 14.10 14.38 6.72
N SER A 9 13.34 15.39 7.13
CA SER A 9 12.03 15.22 7.75
C SER A 9 11.05 14.92 6.62
N PHE A 10 10.56 13.69 6.52
CA PHE A 10 9.41 13.37 5.68
C PHE A 10 8.18 14.05 6.27
N GLY A 11 7.97 15.30 5.89
CA GLY A 11 6.72 16.02 6.12
C GLY A 11 5.61 15.28 5.38
N PHE A 12 4.76 14.56 6.12
CA PHE A 12 3.45 14.20 5.61
C PHE A 12 2.68 15.51 5.45
N SER A 13 2.59 16.01 4.22
CA SER A 13 1.63 17.07 3.89
C SER A 13 0.25 16.53 4.21
N MET A 14 -0.38 17.06 5.27
CA MET A 14 -1.77 16.76 5.61
C MET A 14 -2.64 17.32 4.49
N ASN A 15 -3.08 16.44 3.60
CA ASN A 15 -4.08 16.75 2.59
C ASN A 15 -5.41 17.08 3.31
N ARG A 16 -5.87 18.33 3.21
CA ARG A 16 -7.13 18.81 3.80
C ARG A 16 -8.37 18.03 3.33
N GLN A 17 -8.23 17.22 2.27
CA GLN A 17 -9.26 16.30 1.79
C GLN A 17 -9.54 15.14 2.77
N CYS A 18 -8.58 14.77 3.63
CA CYS A 18 -8.73 13.64 4.56
C CYS A 18 -9.63 13.98 5.77
N ASP A 19 -9.75 15.26 6.13
CA ASP A 19 -10.47 15.67 7.34
C ASP A 19 -11.98 15.46 7.22
N ILE A 20 -12.56 15.60 6.02
CA ILE A 20 -14.00 15.36 5.78
C ILE A 20 -14.33 13.87 5.77
N LEU A 21 -13.41 13.01 5.30
CA LEU A 21 -13.62 11.56 5.27
C LEU A 21 -13.53 10.94 6.67
N SER A 22 -12.85 11.59 7.62
CA SER A 22 -12.69 11.08 8.99
C SER A 22 -14.02 10.78 9.70
N GLY A 23 -15.07 11.56 9.43
CA GLY A 23 -16.41 11.35 10.00
C GLY A 23 -17.26 10.29 9.28
N LEU A 24 -16.82 9.80 8.11
CA LEU A 24 -17.49 8.75 7.32
C LEU A 24 -16.81 7.38 7.45
N MET A 25 -15.58 7.34 7.93
CA MET A 25 -14.82 6.11 8.10
C MET A 25 -15.23 5.43 9.41
N ALA A 26 -15.42 4.12 9.38
CA ALA A 26 -15.64 3.33 10.59
C ALA A 26 -14.46 3.53 11.57
N GLU A 27 -14.75 3.49 12.87
CA GLU A 27 -13.74 3.56 13.92
C GLU A 27 -12.63 2.53 13.67
N ALA A 28 -11.38 3.00 13.63
CA ALA A 28 -10.24 2.13 13.44
C ALA A 28 -10.06 1.25 14.68
N ARG A 29 -9.91 -0.06 14.46
CA ARG A 29 -9.61 -1.02 15.53
C ARG A 29 -8.46 -1.96 15.12
N PRO A 30 -7.72 -2.51 16.08
CA PRO A 30 -6.78 -3.59 15.81
C PRO A 30 -7.47 -4.78 15.14
N ILE A 31 -6.70 -5.50 14.31
CA ILE A 31 -7.14 -6.79 13.79
C ILE A 31 -7.32 -7.80 14.94
N THR A 32 -8.31 -8.68 14.84
CA THR A 32 -8.48 -9.78 15.79
C THR A 32 -7.61 -10.98 15.41
N ILE A 33 -7.39 -11.91 16.35
CA ILE A 33 -6.68 -13.16 16.06
C ILE A 33 -7.40 -14.01 15.01
N ASP A 34 -8.73 -14.03 15.02
CA ASP A 34 -9.54 -14.79 14.07
C ASP A 34 -9.45 -14.20 12.65
N GLU A 35 -9.44 -12.87 12.54
CA GLU A 35 -9.23 -12.17 11.27
C GLU A 35 -7.81 -12.41 10.73
N ALA A 36 -6.80 -12.33 11.60
CA ALA A 36 -5.42 -12.61 11.23
C ALA A 36 -5.24 -14.06 10.73
N CYS A 37 -5.81 -15.03 11.44
CA CYS A 37 -5.83 -16.44 11.03
C CYS A 37 -6.56 -16.64 9.69
N SER A 38 -7.74 -16.03 9.54
CA SER A 38 -8.54 -16.13 8.32
C SER A 38 -7.82 -15.54 7.11
N LEU A 39 -7.21 -14.36 7.26
CA LEU A 39 -6.39 -13.73 6.20
C LEU A 39 -5.19 -14.61 5.84
N ARG A 40 -4.49 -15.16 6.84
CA ARG A 40 -3.33 -16.02 6.57
C ARG A 40 -3.72 -17.30 5.84
N TYR A 41 -4.81 -17.93 6.27
CA TYR A 41 -5.33 -19.12 5.61
C TYR A 41 -5.82 -18.81 4.19
N LEU A 42 -6.51 -17.68 3.98
CA LEU A 42 -6.96 -17.25 2.66
C LEU A 42 -5.79 -17.08 1.67
N LEU A 43 -4.69 -16.49 2.12
CA LEU A 43 -3.54 -16.20 1.27
C LEU A 43 -2.67 -17.43 0.98
N PHE A 44 -2.52 -18.34 1.94
CA PHE A 44 -1.52 -19.41 1.86
C PHE A 44 -2.07 -20.83 2.03
N GLY A 45 -3.36 -20.98 2.37
CA GLY A 45 -3.97 -22.25 2.78
C GLY A 45 -3.36 -22.85 4.05
N ASN A 46 -2.57 -22.06 4.79
CA ASN A 46 -1.74 -22.53 5.89
C ASN A 46 -1.37 -21.37 6.84
N LEU A 47 -1.57 -21.55 8.15
CA LEU A 47 -1.34 -20.51 9.16
C LEU A 47 0.15 -20.26 9.47
N LYS A 48 1.03 -21.18 9.11
CA LYS A 48 2.48 -21.12 9.37
C LYS A 48 3.28 -20.51 8.21
N LYS A 49 2.72 -20.50 6.99
CA LYS A 49 3.37 -19.85 5.84
C LYS A 49 3.26 -18.34 5.93
N THR A 50 4.23 -17.65 5.37
CA THR A 50 4.32 -16.17 5.33
C THR A 50 4.78 -15.70 3.96
N PHE A 51 4.66 -14.39 3.72
CA PHE A 51 5.22 -13.76 2.54
C PHE A 51 6.75 -13.88 2.51
N THR A 52 7.30 -14.13 1.32
CA THR A 52 8.75 -14.12 1.13
C THR A 52 9.32 -12.71 1.22
N SER A 53 10.63 -12.59 1.37
CA SER A 53 11.33 -11.30 1.38
C SER A 53 11.11 -10.47 0.10
N GLY A 54 10.80 -11.13 -1.03
CA GLY A 54 10.44 -10.44 -2.27
C GLY A 54 9.13 -9.67 -2.18
N TRP A 55 8.22 -10.09 -1.30
CA TRP A 55 6.95 -9.39 -1.02
C TRP A 55 7.11 -8.37 0.11
N THR A 56 7.75 -8.76 1.23
CA THR A 56 7.82 -7.90 2.43
C THR A 56 8.75 -6.68 2.26
N GLU A 57 9.74 -6.76 1.37
CA GLU A 57 10.64 -5.64 1.07
C GLU A 57 10.18 -4.79 -0.15
N GLN A 58 9.08 -5.17 -0.80
CA GLN A 58 8.54 -4.46 -1.96
C GLN A 58 7.57 -3.35 -1.53
N SER A 59 7.65 -2.22 -2.23
CA SER A 59 6.68 -1.13 -2.14
C SER A 59 6.36 -0.61 -3.54
N PHE A 60 5.36 0.27 -3.69
CA PHE A 60 5.10 0.94 -4.96
C PHE A 60 6.12 2.06 -5.19
N HIS A 61 7.32 1.68 -5.64
CA HIS A 61 8.40 2.61 -5.93
C HIS A 61 8.45 2.91 -7.42
N PHE A 62 8.29 4.18 -7.78
CA PHE A 62 8.41 4.62 -9.17
C PHE A 62 9.87 4.69 -9.62
N ARG A 63 10.13 4.30 -10.85
CA ARG A 63 11.42 4.47 -11.52
C ARG A 63 11.66 5.94 -11.88
N SER A 64 12.92 6.27 -12.16
CA SER A 64 13.29 7.53 -12.82
C SER A 64 12.85 7.52 -14.28
N VAL A 65 13.07 6.40 -14.99
CA VAL A 65 12.74 6.22 -16.40
C VAL A 65 12.19 4.80 -16.66
N PRO A 66 10.98 4.66 -17.25
CA PRO A 66 9.98 5.72 -17.41
C PRO A 66 9.44 6.17 -16.03
N PRO A 67 9.09 7.45 -15.84
CA PRO A 67 8.76 8.00 -14.53
C PRO A 67 7.44 7.49 -13.93
N TYR A 68 6.60 6.87 -14.75
CA TYR A 68 5.34 6.24 -14.36
C TYR A 68 5.46 4.73 -14.08
N GLY A 69 6.61 4.12 -14.37
CA GLY A 69 6.81 2.68 -14.20
C GLY A 69 7.25 2.31 -12.78
N PHE A 70 6.76 1.20 -12.24
CA PHE A 70 7.22 0.64 -10.97
C PHE A 70 8.54 -0.11 -11.12
N PHE A 71 9.35 -0.05 -10.06
CA PHE A 71 10.53 -0.84 -9.87
C PHE A 71 10.20 -2.11 -9.07
N GLN A 72 10.49 -3.27 -9.64
CA GLN A 72 10.40 -4.54 -8.94
C GLN A 72 11.78 -4.95 -8.42
N LYS A 73 11.90 -5.15 -7.11
CA LYS A 73 13.18 -5.49 -6.46
C LYS A 73 13.56 -6.95 -6.63
N ARG A 74 12.59 -7.86 -6.48
CA ARG A 74 12.76 -9.33 -6.51
C ARG A 74 11.56 -10.00 -7.19
N PRO A 75 11.68 -11.26 -7.63
CA PRO A 75 10.53 -12.06 -8.08
C PRO A 75 9.47 -12.23 -6.98
N GLY A 76 8.22 -12.49 -7.36
CA GLY A 76 7.11 -12.70 -6.43
C GLY A 76 5.95 -11.71 -6.65
N PRO A 77 6.11 -10.41 -6.34
CA PRO A 77 5.02 -9.44 -6.37
C PRO A 77 4.64 -8.93 -7.77
N CYS A 78 5.26 -9.45 -8.84
CA CYS A 78 5.10 -8.93 -10.21
C CYS A 78 3.65 -8.85 -10.66
N GLY A 79 2.82 -9.84 -10.31
CA GLY A 79 1.40 -9.85 -10.66
C GLY A 79 0.64 -8.65 -10.07
N VAL A 80 0.82 -8.40 -8.77
CA VAL A 80 0.20 -7.25 -8.09
C VAL A 80 0.78 -5.93 -8.61
N LEU A 81 2.10 -5.85 -8.80
CA LEU A 81 2.73 -4.66 -9.36
C LEU A 81 2.21 -4.33 -10.76
N ALA A 82 2.08 -5.32 -11.64
CA ALA A 82 1.59 -5.15 -13.00
C ALA A 82 0.11 -4.72 -13.02
N ALA A 83 -0.73 -5.32 -12.18
CA ALA A 83 -2.13 -4.93 -12.07
C ALA A 83 -2.26 -3.46 -11.60
N VAL A 84 -1.58 -3.09 -10.51
CA VAL A 84 -1.61 -1.70 -10.00
C VAL A 84 -1.01 -0.74 -11.03
N GLN A 85 0.05 -1.14 -11.74
CA GLN A 85 0.69 -0.34 -12.79
C GLN A 85 -0.29 0.02 -13.91
N ALA A 86 -1.14 -0.92 -14.33
CA ALA A 86 -2.14 -0.67 -15.37
C ALA A 86 -3.14 0.40 -14.93
N PHE A 87 -3.65 0.31 -13.70
CA PHE A 87 -4.54 1.32 -13.13
C PHE A 87 -3.85 2.68 -12.96
N VAL A 88 -2.59 2.72 -12.54
CA VAL A 88 -1.83 3.99 -12.47
C VAL A 88 -1.73 4.64 -13.85
N ILE A 89 -1.40 3.88 -14.89
CA ILE A 89 -1.33 4.41 -16.26
C ILE A 89 -2.71 4.91 -16.70
N TYR A 90 -3.78 4.16 -16.40
CA TYR A 90 -5.14 4.59 -16.70
C TYR A 90 -5.48 5.93 -16.03
N GLU A 91 -5.20 6.08 -14.73
CA GLU A 91 -5.43 7.33 -13.99
C GLU A 91 -4.61 8.51 -14.53
N LEU A 92 -3.38 8.25 -15.00
CA LEU A 92 -2.52 9.27 -15.58
C LEU A 92 -2.99 9.72 -16.97
N LEU A 93 -3.64 8.84 -17.75
CA LEU A 93 -4.12 9.16 -19.10
C LEU A 93 -5.55 9.71 -19.11
N TYR A 94 -6.42 9.17 -18.25
CA TYR A 94 -7.87 9.40 -18.31
C TYR A 94 -8.46 9.93 -17.00
N GLY A 95 -7.68 9.96 -15.92
CA GLY A 95 -8.15 10.44 -14.63
C GLY A 95 -8.36 11.96 -14.57
N PRO A 96 -8.92 12.46 -13.45
CA PRO A 96 -9.21 13.89 -13.27
C PRO A 96 -7.99 14.80 -13.42
N SER A 97 -6.82 14.30 -13.02
CA SER A 97 -5.53 15.00 -13.12
C SER A 97 -4.66 14.41 -14.24
N ARG A 98 -5.27 14.01 -15.37
CA ARG A 98 -4.53 13.43 -16.50
C ARG A 98 -3.37 14.31 -16.93
N ILE A 99 -2.24 13.68 -17.23
CA ILE A 99 -1.04 14.36 -17.67
C ILE A 99 -1.27 14.91 -19.07
N LYS A 100 -0.89 16.18 -19.29
CA LYS A 100 -0.72 16.71 -20.64
C LYS A 100 0.70 16.37 -21.10
N ALA A 101 0.82 15.52 -22.12
CA ALA A 101 2.11 15.27 -22.74
C ALA A 101 2.52 16.52 -23.52
N ASP A 102 3.40 17.34 -22.95
CA ASP A 102 4.05 18.41 -23.71
C ASP A 102 5.24 17.79 -24.46
N SER A 103 5.24 17.93 -25.79
CA SER A 103 6.38 17.56 -26.65
C SER A 103 6.81 16.07 -26.61
N GLY A 104 5.89 15.16 -26.23
CA GLY A 104 6.15 13.71 -26.16
C GLY A 104 6.95 13.24 -24.95
N ILE A 105 7.37 14.14 -24.05
CA ILE A 105 8.09 13.80 -22.82
C ILE A 105 7.14 13.90 -21.64
N ILE A 106 6.83 12.76 -21.03
CA ILE A 106 6.03 12.71 -19.80
C ILE A 106 6.92 13.12 -18.62
N LYS A 107 6.72 14.34 -18.10
CA LYS A 107 7.29 14.77 -16.82
C LYS A 107 6.23 14.62 -15.73
N LEU A 108 6.58 13.86 -14.70
CA LEU A 108 5.71 13.58 -13.56
C LEU A 108 6.36 14.06 -12.27
N THR A 109 5.68 14.95 -11.57
CA THR A 109 5.99 15.35 -10.20
C THR A 109 5.69 14.19 -9.23
N GLN A 110 6.29 14.24 -8.04
CA GLN A 110 6.02 13.22 -7.01
C GLN A 110 4.56 13.24 -6.55
N ASN A 111 3.91 14.41 -6.54
CA ASN A 111 2.50 14.54 -6.16
C ASN A 111 1.59 13.88 -7.19
N GLU A 112 1.81 14.11 -8.49
CA GLU A 112 1.02 13.46 -9.55
C GLU A 112 1.15 11.92 -9.50
N LYS A 113 2.36 11.41 -9.24
CA LYS A 113 2.60 9.97 -9.05
C LYS A 113 1.83 9.41 -7.85
N ARG A 114 1.88 10.12 -6.71
CA ARG A 114 1.18 9.72 -5.48
C ARG A 114 -0.33 9.76 -5.67
N ASP A 115 -0.86 10.79 -6.30
CA ASP A 115 -2.28 10.96 -6.54
C ASP A 115 -2.81 9.89 -7.52
N ALA A 116 -2.06 9.59 -8.59
CA ALA A 116 -2.41 8.52 -9.52
C ALA A 116 -2.38 7.15 -8.85
N LEU A 117 -1.37 6.87 -8.01
CA LEU A 117 -1.31 5.63 -7.24
C LEU A 117 -2.47 5.52 -6.25
N ALA A 118 -2.81 6.60 -5.53
CA ALA A 118 -3.90 6.61 -4.58
C ALA A 118 -5.25 6.35 -5.27
N ARG A 119 -5.52 7.01 -6.41
CA ARG A 119 -6.72 6.76 -7.21
C ARG A 119 -6.74 5.34 -7.78
N ALA A 120 -5.62 4.84 -8.29
CA ALA A 120 -5.52 3.47 -8.80
C ALA A 120 -5.86 2.43 -7.72
N LEU A 121 -5.26 2.55 -6.52
CA LEU A 121 -5.58 1.67 -5.39
C LEU A 121 -7.04 1.81 -4.95
N THR A 122 -7.58 3.03 -4.93
CA THR A 122 -8.99 3.28 -4.60
C THR A 122 -9.90 2.57 -5.60
N SER A 123 -9.65 2.71 -6.91
CA SER A 123 -10.42 2.05 -7.96
C SER A 123 -10.37 0.52 -7.85
N ILE A 124 -9.19 -0.05 -7.57
CA ILE A 124 -9.02 -1.50 -7.38
C ILE A 124 -9.81 -1.99 -6.17
N LEU A 125 -9.65 -1.33 -5.01
CA LEU A 125 -10.31 -1.72 -3.77
C LEU A 125 -11.83 -1.56 -3.87
N TRP A 126 -12.30 -0.48 -4.49
CA TRP A 126 -13.73 -0.24 -4.69
C TRP A 126 -14.36 -1.26 -5.63
N GLN A 127 -13.65 -1.65 -6.70
CA GLN A 127 -14.08 -2.72 -7.60
C GLN A 127 -14.13 -4.09 -6.89
N ALA A 128 -13.14 -4.39 -6.04
CA ALA A 128 -13.13 -5.65 -5.29
C ALA A 128 -14.29 -5.78 -4.30
N GLY A 129 -14.86 -4.65 -3.84
CA GLY A 129 -16.04 -4.60 -2.98
C GLY A 129 -17.35 -4.34 -3.73
N ASP A 130 -17.40 -4.61 -5.04
CA ASP A 130 -18.58 -4.40 -5.90
C ASP A 130 -19.17 -2.97 -5.81
N GLY A 131 -18.29 -1.99 -5.56
CA GLY A 131 -18.66 -0.59 -5.41
C GLY A 131 -19.44 -0.25 -4.13
N THR A 132 -19.40 -1.11 -3.12
CA THR A 132 -20.18 -0.94 -1.87
C THR A 132 -19.32 -0.50 -0.70
N ASN A 133 -18.22 -1.20 -0.42
CA ASN A 133 -17.32 -0.90 0.69
C ASN A 133 -15.90 -1.42 0.40
N ALA A 134 -14.93 -0.86 1.11
CA ALA A 134 -13.58 -1.40 1.15
C ALA A 134 -13.03 -1.23 2.56
N LEU A 135 -12.43 -2.29 3.11
CA LEU A 135 -11.71 -2.25 4.38
C LEU A 135 -10.20 -2.17 4.10
N VAL A 136 -9.53 -1.21 4.72
CA VAL A 136 -8.07 -1.04 4.61
C VAL A 136 -7.42 -1.15 5.98
N ALA A 137 -6.29 -1.85 6.02
CA ALA A 137 -5.44 -1.95 7.19
C ALA A 137 -4.32 -0.91 7.13
N ILE A 138 -4.09 -0.21 8.24
CA ILE A 138 -2.99 0.76 8.36
C ILE A 138 -1.97 0.20 9.34
N ARG A 139 -0.71 0.14 8.92
CA ARG A 139 0.37 -0.34 9.78
C ARG A 139 0.62 0.62 10.95
N SER A 140 0.37 0.13 12.16
CA SER A 140 0.75 0.73 13.44
C SER A 140 2.27 0.70 13.65
N ARG A 141 2.75 1.62 14.50
CA ARG A 141 4.15 1.63 14.97
C ARG A 141 4.38 0.69 16.15
N ARG A 142 3.31 0.16 16.73
CA ARG A 142 3.32 -0.75 17.87
C ARG A 142 2.65 -2.05 17.47
N ILE A 143 2.99 -3.12 18.17
CA ILE A 143 2.22 -4.37 18.10
C ILE A 143 0.84 -4.09 18.70
N VAL A 144 -0.21 -4.44 17.96
CA VAL A 144 -1.61 -4.23 18.33
C VAL A 144 -2.42 -5.53 18.32
N LEU A 145 -1.92 -6.58 17.67
CA LEU A 145 -2.52 -7.90 17.74
C LEU A 145 -2.30 -8.50 19.13
N ASN A 146 -3.37 -8.60 19.90
CA ASN A 146 -3.38 -9.23 21.21
C ASN A 146 -3.47 -10.76 21.06
N ALA A 147 -2.40 -11.39 20.57
CA ALA A 147 -2.28 -12.85 20.59
C ALA A 147 -1.76 -13.29 21.98
N PRO A 148 -2.43 -14.25 22.66
CA PRO A 148 -1.86 -14.87 23.84
C PRO A 148 -0.48 -15.48 23.51
N PRO A 149 0.54 -15.34 24.38
CA PRO A 149 1.88 -15.90 24.14
C PRO A 149 1.92 -17.41 23.90
N THR A 150 0.83 -18.12 24.22
CA THR A 150 0.72 -19.58 24.22
C THR A 150 0.09 -20.15 22.95
N THR A 151 -0.48 -19.33 22.08
CA THR A 151 -1.06 -19.82 20.83
C THR A 151 0.00 -19.83 19.73
N ASP A 152 0.71 -20.95 19.62
CA ASP A 152 1.56 -21.34 18.47
C ASP A 152 0.73 -21.51 17.17
N ILE A 153 -0.33 -20.73 16.99
CA ILE A 153 -1.30 -20.87 15.90
C ILE A 153 -0.79 -20.08 14.68
N LEU A 154 -0.30 -18.86 14.90
CA LEU A 154 0.14 -17.93 13.85
C LEU A 154 1.63 -17.60 14.03
N GLU A 155 2.45 -17.92 13.03
CA GLU A 155 3.86 -17.47 13.03
C GLU A 155 3.93 -15.96 12.81
N PRO A 156 4.78 -15.25 13.57
CA PRO A 156 5.02 -13.85 13.33
C PRO A 156 5.53 -13.59 11.90
N ASP A 157 4.94 -12.61 11.22
CA ASP A 157 5.33 -12.17 9.87
C ASP A 157 5.77 -10.70 9.80
N GLY A 158 5.65 -9.95 10.90
CA GLY A 158 5.99 -8.53 10.96
C GLY A 158 4.98 -7.60 10.28
N ILE A 159 3.83 -8.14 9.85
CA ILE A 159 2.73 -7.45 9.19
C ILE A 159 1.49 -7.49 10.08
N LEU A 160 0.96 -8.68 10.34
CA LEU A 160 -0.34 -8.87 11.02
C LEU A 160 -0.32 -8.41 12.47
N GLU A 161 0.85 -8.40 13.11
CA GLU A 161 0.98 -7.93 14.50
C GLU A 161 0.82 -6.42 14.63
N TYR A 162 0.96 -5.69 13.51
CA TYR A 162 1.00 -4.24 13.45
C TYR A 162 -0.26 -3.64 12.83
N VAL A 163 -1.34 -4.38 12.58
CA VAL A 163 -2.54 -3.85 11.89
C VAL A 163 -3.80 -3.93 12.73
#